data_AF-A0A6A3G502-F1
#
_entry.id   AF-A0A6A3G502-F1
#
_cell.length_a   1.000
_cell.length_b   1.000
_cell.length_c   1.000
_cell.angle_alpha   90.00
_cell.angle_beta   90.00
_cell.angle_gamma   90.00
#
_symmetry.space_group_name_H-M   'P 1'
#
loop_
_entity.id
_entity.type
_entity.pdbx_description
1 polymer ?
#
loop_
_entity_poly.entity_id
_entity_poly.type
_entity_poly.pdbx_seq_one_letter_code
_entity_poly.pdbx_strand_id
1 'polypeptide(L)'
;SSYRARLPRVPARAATNLVNAECSDAHVVFARGSGEMQGLGLCGEPLVSGITSNLDSMSVSSYAVNYAASMPVQCWSECHRHDQPRGVCCPNTVFVLGGYSQGASAADIAIGVKATLGSGDTIPENLASRIKAVVTFGNPLKMMGQTIERSSQTYGPIYGVPP
;
A
#
# COMPACT_ATOMS: atom_id res chain seq x y z
N SER A 1 20.15 -16.10 -64.54
CA SER A 1 20.62 -16.40 -63.18
C SER A 1 20.78 -15.08 -62.44
N SER A 2 19.84 -14.76 -61.53
CA SER A 2 19.96 -13.64 -60.58
C SER A 2 19.11 -13.98 -59.35
N TYR A 3 19.75 -14.45 -58.27
CA TYR A 3 19.13 -14.58 -56.95
C TYR A 3 19.50 -13.33 -56.14
N ARG A 4 18.50 -12.53 -55.76
CA ARG A 4 18.66 -11.37 -54.86
C ARG A 4 18.36 -11.86 -53.43
N ALA A 5 19.40 -12.04 -52.62
CA ALA A 5 19.26 -12.40 -51.22
C ALA A 5 18.59 -11.26 -50.44
N ARG A 6 17.53 -11.58 -49.69
CA ARG A 6 16.81 -10.65 -48.82
C ARG A 6 17.45 -10.76 -47.42
N LEU A 7 18.07 -9.69 -46.93
CA LEU A 7 18.64 -9.67 -45.58
C LEU A 7 17.53 -9.83 -44.52
N PRO A 8 17.76 -10.62 -43.45
CA PRO A 8 16.79 -10.74 -42.37
C PRO A 8 16.69 -9.41 -41.61
N ARG A 9 15.46 -8.92 -41.42
CA ARG A 9 15.17 -7.82 -40.50
C ARG A 9 15.52 -8.27 -39.10
N VAL A 10 16.51 -7.62 -38.48
CA VAL A 10 16.73 -7.72 -37.04
C VAL A 10 15.56 -7.02 -36.35
N PRO A 11 14.81 -7.67 -35.44
CA PRO A 11 13.79 -6.98 -34.68
C PRO A 11 14.46 -5.96 -33.76
N ALA A 12 13.92 -4.75 -33.72
CA ALA A 12 14.28 -3.77 -32.71
C ALA A 12 14.08 -4.43 -31.33
N ARG A 13 15.11 -4.37 -30.50
CA ARG A 13 15.11 -4.91 -29.15
C ARG A 13 14.09 -4.11 -28.34
N ALA A 14 12.88 -4.67 -28.17
CA ALA A 14 11.92 -4.14 -27.21
C ALA A 14 12.60 -4.15 -25.84
N ALA A 15 12.64 -3.02 -25.16
CA ALA A 15 12.98 -2.97 -23.76
C ALA A 15 11.94 -3.84 -23.03
N THR A 16 12.34 -5.02 -22.58
CA THR A 16 11.55 -5.80 -21.65
C THR A 16 11.58 -5.06 -20.31
N ASN A 17 10.64 -4.14 -20.11
CA ASN A 17 10.08 -3.99 -18.78
C ASN A 17 9.48 -5.35 -18.47
N LEU A 18 10.21 -6.18 -17.73
CA LEU A 18 9.59 -7.27 -16.98
C LEU A 18 8.72 -6.58 -15.93
N VAL A 19 7.55 -6.10 -16.33
CA VAL A 19 6.41 -6.00 -15.42
C VAL A 19 6.19 -7.44 -14.98
N ASN A 20 6.72 -7.78 -13.80
CA ASN A 20 6.37 -9.05 -13.18
C ASN A 20 4.85 -8.99 -13.09
N ALA A 21 4.14 -9.82 -13.84
CA ALA A 21 2.66 -9.75 -13.95
C ALA A 21 1.95 -9.90 -12.59
N GLU A 22 2.71 -10.23 -11.54
CA GLU A 22 2.32 -10.37 -10.14
C GLU A 22 2.56 -9.10 -9.30
N CYS A 23 3.23 -8.06 -9.81
CA CYS A 23 3.48 -6.80 -9.12
C CYS A 23 2.50 -5.73 -9.58
N SER A 24 1.77 -5.13 -8.63
CA SER A 24 0.92 -3.98 -8.90
C SER A 24 1.69 -2.67 -8.77
N ASP A 25 1.28 -1.66 -9.52
CA ASP A 25 1.83 -0.31 -9.40
C ASP A 25 1.49 0.28 -8.03
N ALA A 26 0.24 0.08 -7.56
CA ALA A 26 -0.21 0.44 -6.23
C ALA A 26 -0.72 -0.78 -5.44
N HIS A 27 -0.39 -0.85 -4.16
CA HIS A 27 -0.86 -1.87 -3.24
C HIS A 27 -1.54 -1.24 -2.03
N VAL A 28 -2.83 -1.50 -1.86
CA VAL A 28 -3.61 -0.97 -0.74
C VAL A 28 -3.65 -1.99 0.40
N VAL A 29 -3.12 -1.63 1.56
CA VAL A 29 -3.19 -2.46 2.76
C VAL A 29 -4.22 -1.84 3.70
N PHE A 30 -5.29 -2.58 3.99
CA PHE A 30 -6.42 -2.04 4.75
C PHE A 30 -6.77 -2.90 5.97
N ALA A 31 -6.82 -2.26 7.14
CA ALA A 31 -7.27 -2.87 8.38
C ALA A 31 -8.74 -2.53 8.67
N ARG A 32 -9.59 -3.55 8.67
CA ARG A 32 -11.01 -3.43 9.03
C ARG A 32 -11.23 -3.07 10.50
N GLY A 33 -12.43 -2.63 10.83
CA GLY A 33 -12.87 -2.36 12.20
C GLY A 33 -13.18 -3.63 13.00
N SER A 34 -13.33 -3.43 14.31
CA SER A 34 -13.68 -4.52 15.24
C SER A 34 -15.05 -5.12 14.90
N GLY A 35 -15.13 -6.45 14.90
CA GLY A 35 -16.38 -7.19 14.65
C GLY A 35 -16.74 -7.36 13.18
N GLU A 36 -15.97 -6.80 12.24
CA GLU A 36 -16.19 -7.01 10.81
C GLU A 36 -15.72 -8.40 10.35
N MET A 37 -16.45 -8.98 9.39
CA MET A 37 -16.06 -10.23 8.72
C MET A 37 -14.68 -10.08 8.06
N GLN A 38 -13.97 -11.20 7.89
CA GLN A 38 -12.69 -11.20 7.18
C GLN A 38 -12.84 -10.61 5.77
N GLY A 39 -11.90 -9.76 5.37
CA GLY A 39 -11.97 -8.97 4.15
C GLY A 39 -11.60 -7.50 4.39
N LEU A 40 -11.82 -6.66 3.38
CA LEU A 40 -11.52 -5.23 3.43
C LEU A 40 -12.52 -4.44 4.31
N GLY A 41 -13.65 -5.05 4.66
CA GLY A 41 -14.68 -4.43 5.49
C GLY A 41 -15.41 -3.29 4.78
N LEU A 42 -16.30 -2.63 5.53
CA LEU A 42 -17.25 -1.63 5.05
C LEU A 42 -16.56 -0.45 4.36
N CYS A 43 -15.43 0.01 4.88
CA CYS A 43 -14.71 1.17 4.35
C CYS A 43 -13.62 0.79 3.35
N GLY A 44 -13.02 -0.40 3.47
CA GLY A 44 -11.89 -0.79 2.64
C GLY A 44 -12.31 -1.15 1.22
N GLU A 45 -13.42 -1.87 1.04
CA GLU A 45 -13.93 -2.23 -0.30
C GLU A 45 -14.21 -1.01 -1.19
N PRO A 46 -15.02 -0.01 -0.76
CA PRO A 46 -15.26 1.17 -1.58
C PRO A 46 -14.00 2.03 -1.77
N LEU A 47 -13.08 2.08 -0.79
CA LEU A 47 -11.81 2.78 -0.96
C LEU A 47 -10.97 2.15 -2.08
N VAL A 48 -10.75 0.84 -2.04
CA VAL A 48 -9.95 0.12 -3.05
C VAL A 48 -10.60 0.24 -4.43
N SER A 49 -11.92 0.09 -4.50
CA SER A 49 -12.68 0.27 -5.75
C SER A 49 -12.49 1.68 -6.31
N GLY A 50 -12.66 2.72 -5.47
CA GLY A 50 -12.47 4.11 -5.87
C GLY A 50 -11.05 4.42 -6.34
N ILE A 51 -10.02 3.93 -5.64
CA ILE A 51 -8.62 4.08 -6.07
C ILE A 51 -8.41 3.42 -7.44
N THR A 52 -8.88 2.19 -7.59
CA THR A 52 -8.74 1.43 -8.86
C THR A 52 -9.40 2.16 -10.02
N SER A 53 -10.60 2.73 -9.82
CA SER A 53 -11.32 3.47 -10.86
C SER A 53 -10.79 4.88 -11.16
N ASN A 54 -9.92 5.45 -10.31
CA ASN A 54 -9.32 6.76 -10.56
C ASN A 54 -7.88 6.65 -11.10
N LEU A 55 -7.29 5.45 -11.08
CA LEU A 55 -5.94 5.18 -11.54
C LEU A 55 -5.96 4.32 -12.81
N ASP A 56 -6.68 4.75 -13.85
CA ASP A 56 -6.98 3.98 -15.08
C ASP A 56 -5.76 3.39 -15.82
N SER A 57 -4.55 3.89 -15.55
CA SER A 57 -3.29 3.43 -16.15
C SER A 57 -2.40 2.63 -15.20
N MET A 58 -2.79 2.45 -13.94
CA MET A 58 -2.03 1.75 -12.92
C MET A 58 -2.77 0.51 -12.45
N SER A 59 -2.04 -0.58 -12.30
CA SER A 59 -2.53 -1.78 -11.65
C SER A 59 -2.62 -1.57 -10.14
N VAL A 60 -3.78 -1.92 -9.56
CA VAL A 60 -4.03 -1.82 -8.12
C VAL A 60 -4.31 -3.21 -7.57
N SER A 61 -3.57 -3.60 -6.53
CA SER A 61 -3.91 -4.75 -5.69
C SER A 61 -4.24 -4.29 -4.28
N SER A 62 -4.82 -5.19 -3.49
CA SER A 62 -5.11 -4.92 -2.09
C SER A 62 -4.85 -6.12 -1.21
N TYR A 63 -4.59 -5.83 0.06
CA TYR A 63 -4.48 -6.81 1.12
C TYR A 63 -5.39 -6.41 2.29
N ALA A 64 -6.31 -7.31 2.62
CA ALA A 64 -7.13 -7.23 3.82
C ALA A 64 -6.34 -7.79 5.00
N VAL A 65 -6.06 -6.94 5.99
CA VAL A 65 -5.23 -7.31 7.15
C VAL A 65 -5.91 -8.41 7.95
N ASN A 66 -5.21 -9.54 8.08
CA ASN A 66 -5.76 -10.75 8.66
C ASN A 66 -5.30 -10.97 10.11
N TYR A 67 -5.67 -10.06 11.05
CA TYR A 67 -5.92 -10.26 12.50
C TYR A 67 -6.07 -8.89 13.21
N ALA A 68 -6.16 -8.87 14.55
CA ALA A 68 -6.62 -7.82 15.52
C ALA A 68 -6.24 -6.34 15.29
N ALA A 69 -6.44 -5.83 14.06
CA ALA A 69 -6.14 -4.47 13.64
C ALA A 69 -4.69 -4.08 13.97
N SER A 70 -3.73 -4.86 13.45
CA SER A 70 -2.31 -4.51 13.46
C SER A 70 -1.71 -4.79 12.09
N MET A 71 -0.81 -3.93 11.63
CA MET A 71 -0.18 -4.01 10.31
C MET A 71 1.22 -4.63 10.43
N PRO A 72 1.39 -5.95 10.26
CA PRO A 72 2.69 -6.58 10.45
C PRO A 72 3.69 -6.14 9.37
N VAL A 73 5.00 -6.13 9.68
CA VAL A 73 6.06 -5.69 8.75
C VAL A 73 6.05 -6.41 7.41
N GLN A 74 5.57 -7.66 7.38
CA GLN A 74 5.44 -8.46 6.16
C GLN A 74 4.49 -7.83 5.15
N CYS A 75 3.48 -7.07 5.60
CA CYS A 75 2.56 -6.34 4.70
C CYS A 75 3.27 -5.24 3.89
N TRP A 76 4.39 -4.72 4.41
CA TRP A 76 5.14 -3.61 3.83
C TRP A 76 6.37 -4.06 3.05
N SER A 77 6.76 -5.33 3.19
CA SER A 77 8.00 -5.82 2.63
C SER A 77 8.06 -5.66 1.10
N GLU A 78 9.23 -5.28 0.59
CA GLU A 78 9.47 -5.20 -0.86
C GLU A 78 9.18 -6.53 -1.55
N CYS A 79 9.28 -7.62 -0.80
CA CYS A 79 8.97 -8.97 -1.22
C CYS A 79 7.67 -9.43 -0.57
N HIS A 80 6.53 -9.23 -1.23
CA HIS A 80 5.21 -9.63 -0.73
C HIS A 80 5.23 -11.10 -0.29
N ARG A 81 5.07 -11.35 1.02
CA ARG A 81 5.05 -12.70 1.64
C ARG A 81 3.71 -12.98 2.32
N HIS A 82 2.61 -12.75 1.61
CA HIS A 82 1.32 -13.24 2.07
C HIS A 82 1.18 -14.68 1.57
N ASP A 83 1.58 -15.64 2.43
CA ASP A 83 1.35 -17.08 2.29
C ASP A 83 2.13 -17.87 1.21
N GLN A 84 3.08 -17.25 0.50
CA GLN A 84 3.93 -17.94 -0.49
C GLN A 84 5.35 -18.21 0.03
N PRO A 85 5.92 -19.41 -0.20
CA PRO A 85 7.27 -19.79 0.27
C PRO A 85 8.40 -19.01 -0.44
N ARG A 86 8.11 -18.33 -1.55
CA ARG A 86 8.98 -17.36 -2.21
C ARG A 86 8.17 -16.09 -2.43
N GLY A 87 8.47 -15.03 -1.68
CA GLY A 87 7.81 -13.74 -1.89
C GLY A 87 8.21 -13.13 -3.22
N VAL A 88 7.26 -12.48 -3.89
CA VAL A 88 7.52 -11.72 -5.13
C VAL A 88 8.04 -10.35 -4.74
N CYS A 89 9.25 -10.01 -5.19
CA CYS A 89 9.86 -8.71 -4.91
C CYS A 89 9.41 -7.66 -5.94
N CYS A 90 8.65 -6.67 -5.47
CA CYS A 90 8.10 -5.59 -6.25
C CYS A 90 8.70 -4.26 -5.79
N PRO A 91 9.94 -3.91 -6.21
CA PRO A 91 10.63 -2.71 -5.71
C PRO A 91 9.96 -1.38 -6.12
N ASN A 92 9.16 -1.40 -7.20
CA ASN A 92 8.53 -0.20 -7.74
C ASN A 92 7.10 0.04 -7.22
N THR A 93 6.50 -0.92 -6.51
CA THR A 93 5.14 -0.78 -5.98
C THR A 93 5.07 0.34 -4.96
N VAL A 94 4.06 1.19 -5.06
CA VAL A 94 3.75 2.16 -4.01
C VAL A 94 2.62 1.64 -3.13
N PHE A 95 2.58 2.08 -1.89
CA PHE A 95 1.62 1.58 -0.91
C PHE A 95 0.66 2.68 -0.47
N VAL A 96 -0.58 2.28 -0.25
CA VAL A 96 -1.60 3.07 0.44
C VAL A 96 -1.98 2.33 1.71
N LEU A 97 -1.84 3.00 2.84
CA LEU A 97 -2.31 2.50 4.13
C LEU A 97 -3.74 2.93 4.32
N GLY A 98 -4.56 2.04 4.88
CA GLY A 98 -5.84 2.48 5.40
C GLY A 98 -6.36 1.66 6.56
N GLY A 99 -7.32 2.24 7.26
CA GLY A 99 -8.01 1.52 8.31
C GLY A 99 -9.27 2.21 8.81
N TYR A 100 -10.15 1.41 9.41
CA TYR A 100 -11.41 1.86 9.99
C TYR A 100 -11.48 1.56 11.49
N SER A 101 -11.88 2.53 12.31
CA SER A 101 -12.07 2.38 13.76
C SER A 101 -10.81 1.82 14.44
N GLN A 102 -10.83 0.62 15.03
CA GLN A 102 -9.64 -0.03 15.56
C GLN A 102 -8.56 -0.25 14.48
N GLY A 103 -8.96 -0.53 13.23
CA GLY A 103 -8.06 -0.59 12.08
C GLY A 103 -7.38 0.73 11.74
N ALA A 104 -8.01 1.87 12.03
CA ALA A 104 -7.35 3.16 11.88
C ALA A 104 -6.22 3.34 12.89
N SER A 105 -6.40 2.86 14.13
CA SER A 105 -5.30 2.80 15.10
C SER A 105 -4.16 1.88 14.64
N ALA A 106 -4.47 0.79 13.92
CA ALA A 106 -3.45 -0.04 13.27
C ALA A 106 -2.59 0.75 12.29
N ALA A 107 -3.25 1.57 11.46
CA ALA A 107 -2.57 2.41 10.48
C ALA A 107 -1.71 3.48 11.17
N ASP A 108 -2.21 4.11 12.25
CA ASP A 108 -1.45 5.06 13.06
C ASP A 108 -0.19 4.43 13.65
N ILE A 109 -0.32 3.24 14.26
CA ILE A 109 0.82 2.50 14.81
C ILE A 109 1.83 2.17 13.72
N ALA A 110 1.37 1.72 12.54
CA ALA A 110 2.24 1.38 11.42
C ALA A 110 3.12 2.57 10.99
N ILE A 111 2.63 3.80 11.14
CA ILE A 111 3.37 5.01 10.78
C ILE A 111 4.09 5.67 11.97
N GLY A 112 4.23 4.95 13.10
CA GLY A 112 4.94 5.42 14.29
C GLY A 112 4.13 6.36 15.19
N VAL A 113 2.82 6.51 14.95
CA VAL A 113 1.94 7.30 15.82
C VAL A 113 1.42 6.42 16.95
N LYS A 114 1.51 6.91 18.19
CA LYS A 114 0.95 6.21 19.35
C LYS A 114 -0.57 6.21 19.26
N ALA A 115 -1.17 5.03 19.20
CA ALA A 115 -2.61 4.85 19.29
C ALA A 115 -3.04 4.34 20.67
N THR A 116 -4.29 4.61 21.03
CA THR A 116 -4.90 4.12 22.28
C THR A 116 -5.41 2.69 22.18
N LEU A 117 -5.60 2.17 20.96
CA LEU A 117 -6.08 0.82 20.71
C LEU A 117 -5.04 0.06 19.88
N GLY A 118 -4.72 -1.16 20.34
CA GLY A 118 -3.83 -2.07 19.66
C GLY A 118 -2.34 -1.78 19.88
N SER A 119 -1.54 -2.63 19.26
CA SER A 119 -0.08 -2.58 19.22
C SER A 119 0.39 -3.25 17.94
N GLY A 120 1.58 -2.91 17.46
CA GLY A 120 2.10 -3.47 16.22
C GLY A 120 3.44 -2.86 15.86
N ASP A 121 3.99 -3.36 14.76
CA ASP A 121 5.25 -2.88 14.24
C ASP A 121 5.07 -1.61 13.41
N THR A 122 6.11 -0.79 13.40
CA THR A 122 6.19 0.37 12.51
C THR A 122 6.78 -0.03 11.17
N ILE A 123 6.36 0.65 10.11
CA ILE A 123 6.95 0.54 8.77
C ILE A 123 8.46 0.86 8.87
N PRO A 124 9.31 -0.03 8.33
CA PRO A 124 10.74 0.23 8.23
C PRO A 124 11.04 1.50 7.43
N GLU A 125 12.06 2.25 7.84
CA GLU A 125 12.42 3.54 7.22
C GLU A 125 12.67 3.44 5.71
N ASN A 126 13.26 2.33 5.24
CA ASN A 126 13.51 2.08 3.83
C ASN A 126 12.24 1.93 2.98
N LEU A 127 11.08 1.68 3.60
CA LEU A 127 9.78 1.57 2.95
C LEU A 127 8.93 2.83 3.12
N ALA A 128 9.32 3.73 4.02
CA ALA A 128 8.50 4.88 4.39
C ALA A 128 8.20 5.79 3.19
N SER A 129 9.19 5.98 2.30
CA SER A 129 9.06 6.80 1.08
C SER A 129 8.16 6.17 0.00
N ARG A 130 7.87 4.87 0.11
CA ARG A 130 6.97 4.13 -0.80
C ARG A 130 5.52 4.19 -0.33
N ILE A 131 5.26 4.59 0.91
CA ILE A 131 3.91 4.90 1.37
C ILE A 131 3.52 6.27 0.80
N LYS A 132 2.51 6.30 -0.09
CA LYS A 132 2.07 7.54 -0.76
C LYS A 132 0.84 8.17 -0.13
N ALA A 133 0.07 7.40 0.63
CA ALA A 133 -1.09 7.89 1.35
C ALA A 133 -1.38 7.02 2.56
N VAL A 134 -1.96 7.66 3.59
CA VAL A 134 -2.55 7.01 4.77
C VAL A 134 -3.99 7.51 4.88
N VAL A 135 -4.96 6.61 4.86
CA VAL A 135 -6.39 6.95 4.80
C VAL A 135 -7.12 6.26 5.95
N THR A 136 -7.56 7.04 6.93
CA THR A 136 -8.25 6.51 8.11
C THR A 136 -9.70 6.95 8.20
N PHE A 137 -10.58 6.03 8.56
CA PHE A 137 -12.00 6.27 8.81
C PHE A 137 -12.33 6.04 10.29
N GLY A 138 -13.12 6.91 10.91
CA GLY A 138 -13.51 6.77 12.31
C GLY A 138 -12.32 6.66 13.27
N ASN A 139 -11.22 7.36 12.98
CA ASN A 139 -9.95 7.21 13.70
C ASN A 139 -10.05 7.70 15.16
N PRO A 140 -9.79 6.85 16.17
CA PRO A 140 -9.72 7.28 17.57
C PRO A 140 -8.73 8.42 17.83
N LEU A 141 -7.62 8.50 17.10
CA LEU A 141 -6.65 9.61 17.19
C LEU A 141 -7.34 10.98 16.98
N LYS A 142 -8.21 11.05 15.97
CA LYS A 142 -9.00 12.24 15.66
C LYS A 142 -10.07 12.53 16.71
N MET A 143 -10.67 11.50 17.29
CA MET A 143 -11.63 11.66 18.40
C MET A 143 -10.99 12.24 19.66
N MET A 144 -9.68 12.04 19.84
CA MET A 144 -8.88 12.64 20.92
C MET A 144 -8.32 14.03 20.56
N GLY A 145 -8.74 14.62 19.45
CA GLY A 145 -8.29 15.96 19.02
C GLY A 145 -6.89 16.02 18.42
N GLN A 146 -6.32 14.87 18.02
CA GLN A 146 -5.05 14.79 17.30
C GLN A 146 -5.28 14.44 15.84
N THR A 147 -4.26 14.59 15.00
CA THR A 147 -4.30 14.12 13.61
C THR A 147 -3.00 13.43 13.25
N ILE A 148 -3.01 12.63 12.18
CA ILE A 148 -1.78 12.00 11.66
C ILE A 148 -0.76 13.07 11.32
N GLU A 149 -1.23 14.17 10.72
CA GLU A 149 -0.41 15.31 10.31
C GLU A 149 0.39 15.88 11.49
N ARG A 150 -0.26 16.04 12.65
CA ARG A 150 0.39 16.59 13.84
C ARG A 150 1.22 15.56 14.61
N SER A 151 0.87 14.28 14.49
CA SER A 151 1.39 13.23 15.36
C SER A 151 2.51 12.40 14.71
N SER A 152 2.57 12.36 13.38
CA SER A 152 3.60 11.62 12.64
C SER A 152 4.76 12.52 12.26
N GLN A 153 5.98 12.10 12.60
CA GLN A 153 7.20 12.78 12.18
C GLN A 153 7.47 12.65 10.68
N THR A 154 7.05 11.52 10.09
CA THR A 154 7.35 11.16 8.70
C THR A 154 6.22 11.51 7.74
N TYR A 155 4.97 11.35 8.20
CA TYR A 155 3.76 11.57 7.39
C TYR A 155 2.98 12.82 7.82
N GLY A 156 3.57 13.61 8.70
CA GLY A 156 3.17 14.99 8.94
C GLY A 156 3.49 15.91 7.76
N PRO A 157 2.93 17.12 7.70
CA PRO A 157 3.32 18.10 6.71
C PRO A 157 4.82 18.35 6.90
N ILE A 158 5.58 18.05 5.85
CA ILE A 158 6.95 18.51 5.71
C ILE A 158 6.87 20.04 5.84
N TYR A 159 7.59 20.62 6.79
CA TYR A 159 7.63 22.07 7.05
C TYR A 159 7.31 22.90 5.79
N GLY A 160 6.12 23.51 5.72
CA GLY A 160 5.85 24.55 4.71
C GLY A 160 4.55 24.51 3.90
N VAL A 161 3.55 23.68 4.19
CA VAL A 161 2.22 23.86 3.57
C VAL A 161 1.25 24.43 4.63
N PRO A 162 1.02 25.76 4.63
CA PRO A 162 -0.03 26.35 5.48
C PRO A 162 -1.43 25.95 4.98
N PRO A 163 -2.46 26.00 5.87
CA PRO A 163 -3.83 25.59 5.57
C PRO A 163 -4.48 26.38 4.44
#